data_AF-A0A520EGA8-F1
#
_entry.id   AF-A0A520EGA8-F1
#
_cell.length_a   1.000
_cell.length_b   1.000
_cell.length_c   1.000
_cell.angle_alpha   90.00
_cell.angle_beta   90.00
_cell.angle_gamma   90.00
#
_symmetry.space_group_name_H-M   'P 1'
#
loop_
_entity.id
_entity.type
_entity.pdbx_description
1 polymer ?
#
loop_
_entity_poly.entity_id
_entity_poly.type
_entity_poly.pdbx_seq_one_letter_code
_entity_poly.pdbx_strand_id
1 'polypeptide(L)'
;MLETKRSPLKDKPLRLPGQSVAEEREDLLENAVLQPMMLAAFMILIALLDWWRDLMQLKPNPVISTIAAVVALGYAASRIYRSRMRLRNLRQALDGERAVGQYLERLREAGYHVFHDVVGTGFNIDHVLIGPAGVYTIETKTWSKPVKGGARVVFDGAELKVGGFEPDRSPVVQAKAQAGWMKSMLLESTGRRFDSSGDCFSRLVRGKRDGQL
;
A
#
# COMPACT_ATOMS: atom_id res chain seq x y z
N MET A 1 24.67 30.62 -18.20
CA MET A 1 23.66 30.62 -17.13
C MET A 1 22.77 29.41 -17.36
N LEU A 2 22.88 28.36 -16.52
CA LEU A 2 21.97 27.23 -16.58
C LEU A 2 20.66 27.65 -15.91
N GLU A 3 19.62 27.80 -16.72
CA GLU A 3 18.26 28.09 -16.29
C GLU A 3 17.79 26.93 -15.39
N THR A 4 17.76 27.14 -14.07
CA THR A 4 17.21 26.18 -13.12
C THR A 4 15.69 26.21 -13.24
N LYS A 5 15.16 25.45 -14.20
CA LYS A 5 13.71 25.24 -14.36
C LYS A 5 13.15 24.66 -13.06
N ARG A 6 12.44 25.48 -12.29
CA ARG A 6 11.63 25.02 -11.16
C ARG A 6 10.37 24.35 -11.71
N SER A 7 9.99 23.22 -11.13
CA SER A 7 8.72 22.56 -11.44
C SER A 7 7.58 23.58 -11.31
N PRO A 8 6.67 23.68 -12.30
CA PRO A 8 5.56 24.63 -12.28
C PRO A 8 4.48 24.30 -11.23
N LEU A 9 4.58 23.14 -10.57
CA LEU A 9 3.65 22.71 -9.52
C LEU A 9 4.06 23.33 -8.18
N LYS A 10 3.24 24.27 -7.68
CA LYS A 10 3.43 24.92 -6.38
C LYS A 10 3.15 23.98 -5.20
N ASP A 11 2.27 23.00 -5.40
CA ASP A 11 1.84 22.05 -4.37
C ASP A 11 2.10 20.61 -4.81
N LYS A 12 2.31 19.73 -3.83
CA LYS A 12 2.40 18.29 -4.10
C LYS A 12 1.05 17.80 -4.66
N PRO A 13 1.04 16.94 -5.68
CA PRO A 13 -0.20 16.37 -6.20
C PRO A 13 -0.92 15.58 -5.10
N LEU A 14 -2.25 15.57 -5.17
CA LEU A 14 -3.08 14.77 -4.27
C LEU A 14 -2.72 13.29 -4.42
N ARG A 15 -2.64 12.61 -3.27
CA ARG A 15 -2.31 11.18 -3.24
C ARG A 15 -3.48 10.34 -3.72
N LEU A 16 -3.15 9.20 -4.31
CA LEU A 16 -4.11 8.21 -4.80
C LEU A 16 -4.55 7.28 -3.65
N PRO A 17 -5.73 6.65 -3.76
CA PRO A 17 -6.14 5.62 -2.79
C PRO A 17 -5.14 4.45 -2.80
N GLY A 18 -4.64 4.09 -1.63
CA GLY A 18 -3.62 3.05 -1.47
C GLY A 18 -2.22 3.44 -1.94
N GLN A 19 -1.90 4.73 -2.05
CA GLN A 19 -0.57 5.12 -2.53
C GLN A 19 0.56 4.60 -1.62
N SER A 20 0.45 4.70 -0.30
CA SER A 20 1.48 4.15 0.59
C SER A 20 1.58 2.63 0.55
N VAL A 21 0.47 1.90 0.36
CA VAL A 21 0.50 0.45 0.15
C VAL A 21 1.13 0.09 -1.20
N ALA A 22 0.92 0.93 -2.22
CA ALA A 22 1.55 0.78 -3.52
C ALA A 22 3.07 1.01 -3.43
N GLU A 23 3.50 2.06 -2.74
CA GLU A 23 4.90 2.37 -2.45
C GLU A 23 5.56 1.21 -1.68
N GLU A 24 4.94 0.68 -0.62
CA GLU A 24 5.46 -0.48 0.11
C GLU A 24 5.58 -1.73 -0.78
N ARG A 25 4.60 -1.95 -1.67
CA ARG A 25 4.64 -3.07 -2.62
C ARG A 25 5.79 -2.92 -3.61
N GLU A 26 6.00 -1.70 -4.11
CA GLU A 26 7.07 -1.38 -5.06
C GLU A 26 8.44 -1.57 -4.40
N ASP A 27 8.64 -1.03 -3.20
CA ASP A 27 9.86 -1.25 -2.41
C ASP A 27 10.13 -2.74 -2.17
N LEU A 28 9.10 -3.52 -1.89
CA LEU A 28 9.24 -4.96 -1.70
C LEU A 28 9.57 -5.69 -3.01
N LEU A 29 8.98 -5.27 -4.14
CA LEU A 29 9.33 -5.81 -5.46
C LEU A 29 10.77 -5.48 -5.81
N GLU A 30 11.21 -4.25 -5.62
CA GLU A 30 12.57 -3.83 -5.92
C GLU A 30 13.59 -4.59 -5.06
N ASN A 31 13.41 -4.58 -3.75
CA ASN A 31 14.40 -5.13 -2.81
C ASN A 31 14.36 -6.66 -2.68
N ALA A 32 13.18 -7.27 -2.77
CA ALA A 32 13.05 -8.71 -2.56
C ALA A 32 12.95 -9.53 -3.86
N VAL A 33 12.71 -8.88 -5.01
CA VAL A 33 12.58 -9.55 -6.31
C VAL A 33 13.60 -9.01 -7.31
N LEU A 34 13.52 -7.73 -7.67
CA LEU A 34 14.30 -7.16 -8.77
C LEU A 34 15.81 -7.18 -8.49
N GLN A 35 16.25 -6.65 -7.34
CA GLN A 35 17.67 -6.60 -7.00
C GLN A 35 18.32 -7.99 -6.90
N PRO A 36 17.73 -8.99 -6.18
CA PRO A 36 18.28 -10.35 -6.19
C PRO A 36 18.29 -10.99 -7.58
N MET A 37 17.27 -10.76 -8.41
CA MET A 37 17.24 -11.26 -9.79
C MET A 37 18.32 -10.62 -10.65
N MET A 38 18.55 -9.31 -10.54
CA MET A 38 19.60 -8.60 -11.26
C MET A 38 20.98 -9.12 -10.87
N LEU A 39 21.22 -9.36 -9.57
CA LEU A 39 22.46 -9.99 -9.10
C LEU A 39 22.62 -11.40 -9.68
N ALA A 40 21.58 -12.23 -9.64
CA ALA A 40 21.63 -13.58 -10.22
C ALA A 40 21.88 -13.53 -11.75
N ALA A 41 21.20 -12.64 -12.47
CA ALA A 41 21.39 -12.46 -13.91
C ALA A 41 22.81 -12.00 -14.24
N PHE A 42 23.37 -11.07 -13.46
CA PHE A 42 24.75 -10.62 -13.61
C PHE A 42 25.75 -11.76 -13.40
N MET A 43 25.56 -12.58 -12.36
CA MET A 43 26.43 -13.73 -12.10
C MET A 43 26.32 -14.80 -13.18
N ILE A 44 25.11 -15.05 -13.68
CA ILE A 44 24.89 -15.96 -14.82
C ILE A 44 25.60 -15.43 -16.07
N LEU A 45 25.50 -14.13 -16.35
CA LEU A 45 26.19 -13.51 -17.48
C LEU A 45 27.71 -13.70 -17.39
N ILE A 46 28.30 -13.49 -16.21
CA ILE A 46 29.74 -13.74 -15.98
C ILE A 46 30.08 -15.21 -16.24
N ALA A 47 29.29 -16.15 -15.70
CA ALA A 47 29.51 -17.57 -15.92
C ALA A 47 29.47 -17.92 -17.42
N LEU A 48 28.49 -17.39 -18.15
CA LEU A 48 28.37 -17.60 -19.61
C LEU A 48 29.58 -17.02 -20.37
N LEU A 49 30.08 -15.85 -19.98
CA LEU A 49 31.28 -15.25 -20.58
C LEU A 49 32.54 -16.07 -20.30
N ASP A 50 32.67 -16.64 -19.10
CA ASP A 50 33.81 -17.50 -18.76
C ASP A 50 33.76 -18.82 -19.52
N TRP A 51 32.58 -19.43 -19.66
CA TRP A 51 32.37 -20.60 -20.52
C TRP A 51 32.70 -20.30 -21.99
N TRP A 52 32.31 -19.13 -22.49
CA TRP A 52 32.67 -18.70 -23.84
C TRP A 52 34.18 -18.56 -24.03
N ARG A 53 34.87 -17.96 -23.06
CA ARG A 53 36.35 -17.82 -23.10
C ARG A 53 37.07 -19.16 -23.00
N ASP A 54 36.55 -20.09 -22.19
CA ASP A 54 37.09 -21.44 -22.04
C ASP A 54 37.00 -22.22 -23.36
N LEU A 55 35.87 -22.11 -24.05
CA LEU A 55 35.69 -22.66 -25.40
C LEU A 55 36.70 -22.09 -26.42
N MET A 56 37.08 -20.82 -26.26
CA MET A 56 38.10 -20.14 -27.08
C MET A 56 39.54 -20.40 -26.59
N GLN A 57 39.73 -21.32 -25.63
CA GLN A 57 41.03 -21.68 -25.03
C GLN A 57 41.78 -20.52 -24.36
N LEU A 58 41.06 -19.46 -23.96
CA LEU A 58 41.63 -18.26 -23.32
C LEU A 58 41.82 -18.45 -21.80
N LYS A 59 42.38 -19.59 -21.37
CA LYS A 59 42.67 -19.99 -19.96
C LYS A 59 41.81 -19.35 -18.84
N PRO A 60 40.47 -19.43 -18.83
CA PRO A 60 39.67 -19.10 -17.65
C PRO A 60 39.27 -20.39 -16.91
N ASN A 61 38.88 -20.27 -15.64
CA ASN A 61 38.27 -21.39 -14.91
C ASN A 61 36.79 -21.07 -14.65
N PRO A 62 35.84 -21.61 -15.44
CA PRO A 62 34.41 -21.27 -15.35
C PRO A 62 33.70 -21.84 -14.11
N VAL A 63 34.37 -22.71 -13.34
CA VAL A 63 33.76 -23.40 -12.19
C VAL A 63 33.38 -22.40 -11.09
N ILE A 64 34.24 -21.43 -10.80
CA ILE A 64 34.02 -20.46 -9.71
C ILE A 64 32.82 -19.56 -10.01
N SER A 65 32.75 -19.01 -11.23
CA SER A 65 31.63 -18.17 -11.66
C SER A 65 30.32 -18.96 -11.74
N THR A 66 30.37 -20.23 -12.15
CA THR A 66 29.22 -21.14 -12.13
C THR A 66 28.71 -21.37 -10.71
N ILE A 67 29.59 -21.70 -9.74
CA ILE A 67 29.18 -21.88 -8.33
C ILE A 67 28.56 -20.60 -7.79
N ALA A 68 29.19 -19.44 -8.04
CA ALA A 68 28.69 -18.17 -7.56
C ALA A 68 27.33 -17.79 -8.21
N ALA A 69 27.11 -18.12 -9.48
CA ALA A 69 25.81 -17.98 -10.15
C ALA A 69 24.73 -18.87 -9.53
N VAL A 70 25.04 -20.13 -9.22
CA VAL A 70 24.11 -21.05 -8.55
C VAL A 70 23.73 -20.54 -7.16
N VAL A 71 24.70 -20.04 -6.39
CA VAL A 71 24.45 -19.46 -5.06
C VAL A 71 23.57 -18.21 -5.17
N ALA A 72 23.87 -17.30 -6.12
CA ALA A 72 23.07 -16.10 -6.35
C ALA A 72 21.63 -16.44 -6.77
N LEU A 73 21.45 -17.45 -7.62
CA LEU A 73 20.14 -17.95 -8.03
C LEU A 73 19.35 -18.54 -6.86
N GLY A 74 19.99 -19.37 -6.02
CA GLY A 74 19.38 -19.93 -4.82
C GLY A 74 18.96 -18.85 -3.81
N TYR A 75 19.80 -17.83 -3.61
CA TYR A 75 19.49 -16.67 -2.79
C TYR A 75 18.27 -15.90 -3.33
N ALA A 76 18.26 -15.59 -4.62
CA ALA A 76 17.15 -14.89 -5.27
C ALA A 76 15.83 -15.68 -5.14
N ALA A 77 15.86 -16.98 -5.44
CA ALA A 77 14.70 -17.85 -5.31
C ALA A 77 14.15 -17.90 -3.87
N SER A 78 15.03 -18.01 -2.88
CA SER A 78 14.65 -18.01 -1.46
C SER A 78 14.00 -16.69 -1.03
N ARG A 79 14.57 -15.54 -1.43
CA ARG A 79 14.01 -14.21 -1.14
C ARG A 79 12.63 -14.02 -1.76
N ILE A 80 12.47 -14.39 -3.03
CA ILE A 80 11.18 -14.31 -3.74
C ILE A 80 10.14 -15.20 -3.04
N TYR A 81 10.51 -16.44 -2.71
CA TYR A 81 9.61 -17.38 -2.05
C TYR A 81 9.13 -16.86 -0.69
N ARG A 82 10.03 -16.30 0.12
CA ARG A 82 9.68 -15.73 1.43
C ARG A 82 8.79 -14.48 1.31
N SER A 83 8.99 -13.66 0.28
CA SER A 83 8.23 -12.42 0.08
C SER A 83 6.88 -12.61 -0.62
N ARG A 84 6.63 -13.78 -1.23
CA ARG A 84 5.43 -14.03 -2.04
C ARG A 84 4.11 -13.78 -1.30
N MET A 85 4.03 -14.18 -0.03
CA MET A 85 2.81 -14.03 0.76
C MET A 85 2.56 -12.56 1.10
N ARG A 86 3.61 -11.82 1.45
CA ARG A 86 3.54 -10.39 1.73
C ARG A 86 3.13 -9.60 0.48
N LEU A 87 3.72 -9.87 -0.68
CA LEU A 87 3.33 -9.26 -1.95
C LEU A 87 1.87 -9.52 -2.29
N ARG A 88 1.37 -10.73 -2.07
CA ARG A 88 -0.04 -11.07 -2.29
C ARG A 88 -0.97 -10.28 -1.36
N ASN A 89 -0.60 -10.18 -0.08
CA ASN A 89 -1.39 -9.44 0.90
C ASN A 89 -1.40 -7.93 0.58
N LEU A 90 -0.27 -7.34 0.22
CA LEU A 90 -0.17 -5.93 -0.20
C LEU A 90 -1.00 -5.65 -1.45
N ARG A 91 -0.99 -6.56 -2.43
CA ARG A 91 -1.85 -6.44 -3.61
C ARG A 91 -3.34 -6.43 -3.23
N GLN A 92 -3.75 -7.35 -2.36
CA GLN A 92 -5.13 -7.41 -1.89
C GLN A 92 -5.54 -6.15 -1.11
N ALA A 93 -4.65 -5.64 -0.25
CA ALA A 93 -4.87 -4.40 0.49
C ALA A 93 -5.05 -3.21 -0.45
N LEU A 94 -4.16 -3.07 -1.44
CA LEU A 94 -4.23 -2.02 -2.47
C LEU A 94 -5.53 -2.08 -3.28
N ASP A 95 -5.95 -3.27 -3.69
CA ASP A 95 -7.21 -3.44 -4.44
C ASP A 95 -8.42 -3.05 -3.58
N GLY A 96 -8.39 -3.35 -2.28
CA GLY A 96 -9.41 -2.93 -1.31
C GLY A 96 -9.49 -1.42 -1.16
N GLU A 97 -8.35 -0.75 -0.95
CA GLU A 97 -8.29 0.72 -0.84
C GLU A 97 -8.73 1.42 -2.11
N ARG A 98 -8.32 0.93 -3.28
CA ARG A 98 -8.77 1.48 -4.57
C ARG A 98 -10.28 1.33 -4.75
N ALA A 99 -10.85 0.19 -4.39
CA ALA A 99 -12.27 -0.03 -4.48
C ALA A 99 -13.04 0.92 -3.55
N VAL A 100 -12.61 1.07 -2.29
CA VAL A 100 -13.23 2.03 -1.35
C VAL A 100 -13.09 3.45 -1.87
N GLY A 101 -11.89 3.86 -2.29
CA GLY A 101 -11.63 5.18 -2.86
C GLY A 101 -12.60 5.52 -4.00
N GLN A 102 -12.80 4.60 -4.95
CA GLN A 102 -13.76 4.78 -6.05
C GLN A 102 -15.21 4.99 -5.58
N TYR A 103 -15.63 4.35 -4.48
CA TYR A 103 -16.96 4.60 -3.91
C TYR A 103 -17.05 5.96 -3.23
N LEU A 104 -15.98 6.37 -2.53
CA LEU A 104 -15.94 7.65 -1.82
C LEU A 104 -15.90 8.84 -2.79
N GLU A 105 -15.25 8.69 -3.94
CA GLU A 105 -15.20 9.70 -4.99
C GLU A 105 -16.60 10.12 -5.47
N ARG A 106 -17.62 9.25 -5.39
CA ARG A 106 -19.02 9.60 -5.71
C ARG A 106 -19.62 10.61 -4.74
N LEU A 107 -19.11 10.69 -3.50
CA LEU A 107 -19.59 11.67 -2.53
C LEU A 107 -19.16 13.10 -2.88
N ARG A 108 -18.24 13.28 -3.82
CA ARG A 108 -17.93 14.61 -4.37
C ARG A 108 -19.13 15.28 -4.99
N GLU A 109 -20.02 14.52 -5.64
CA GLU A 109 -21.27 15.03 -6.21
C GLU A 109 -22.22 15.55 -5.12
N ALA A 110 -22.11 15.03 -3.89
CA ALA A 110 -22.87 15.47 -2.72
C ALA A 110 -22.19 16.63 -1.96
N GLY A 111 -21.17 17.28 -2.55
CA GLY A 111 -20.46 18.41 -1.95
C GLY A 111 -19.35 18.05 -0.97
N TYR A 112 -18.89 16.79 -0.95
CA TYR A 112 -17.74 16.39 -0.15
C TYR A 112 -16.43 16.57 -0.90
N HIS A 113 -15.41 17.10 -0.23
CA HIS A 113 -14.03 17.00 -0.66
C HIS A 113 -13.43 15.71 -0.13
N VAL A 114 -12.92 14.87 -1.03
CA VAL A 114 -12.33 13.58 -0.70
C VAL A 114 -10.82 13.67 -0.84
N PHE A 115 -10.09 13.23 0.18
CA PHE A 115 -8.65 13.10 0.20
C PHE A 115 -8.29 11.66 0.49
N HIS A 116 -7.27 11.13 -0.17
CA HIS A 116 -6.80 9.77 0.02
C HIS A 116 -5.36 9.77 0.53
N ASP A 117 -5.03 8.75 1.32
CA ASP A 117 -3.71 8.46 1.88
C ASP A 117 -3.03 9.71 2.48
N VAL A 118 -3.74 10.35 3.41
CA VAL A 118 -3.27 11.56 4.07
C VAL A 118 -2.16 11.20 5.05
N VAL A 119 -0.95 11.68 4.76
CA VAL A 119 0.25 11.41 5.57
C VAL A 119 0.28 12.34 6.78
N GLY A 120 0.25 11.74 7.97
CA GLY A 120 0.46 12.41 9.25
C GLY A 120 1.84 12.14 9.85
N THR A 121 2.07 12.62 11.07
CA THR A 121 3.35 12.44 11.77
C THR A 121 3.48 11.01 12.30
N GLY A 122 4.05 10.11 11.49
CA GLY A 122 4.30 8.71 11.86
C GLY A 122 3.10 7.77 11.66
N PHE A 123 2.06 8.23 10.97
CA PHE A 123 0.89 7.43 10.59
C PHE A 123 0.27 7.98 9.32
N ASN A 124 -0.54 7.17 8.65
CA ASN A 124 -1.35 7.59 7.52
C ASN A 124 -2.83 7.43 7.85
N ILE A 125 -3.67 8.20 7.16
CA ILE A 125 -5.13 8.05 7.16
C ILE A 125 -5.54 7.66 5.74
N ASP A 126 -6.17 6.50 5.59
CA ASP A 126 -6.48 5.96 4.26
C ASP A 126 -7.37 6.91 3.46
N HIS A 127 -8.44 7.45 4.05
CA HIS A 127 -9.27 8.48 3.40
C HIS A 127 -9.81 9.53 4.38
N VAL A 128 -9.95 10.77 3.91
CA VAL A 128 -10.55 11.89 4.65
C VAL A 128 -11.62 12.55 3.79
N LEU A 129 -12.81 12.77 4.36
CA LEU A 129 -13.90 13.47 3.71
C LEU A 129 -14.24 14.75 4.47
N ILE A 130 -14.36 15.86 3.76
CA ILE A 130 -14.72 17.16 4.31
C ILE A 130 -15.94 17.66 3.56
N GLY A 131 -17.07 17.83 4.23
CA GLY A 131 -18.29 18.27 3.56
C GLY A 131 -19.29 18.93 4.51
N PRO A 132 -20.54 19.15 4.05
CA PRO A 132 -21.55 19.88 4.80
C PRO A 132 -21.88 19.28 6.17
N ALA A 133 -21.74 17.96 6.33
CA ALA A 133 -22.00 17.26 7.59
C ALA A 133 -20.79 17.23 8.55
N GLY A 134 -19.61 17.69 8.11
CA GLY A 134 -18.40 17.73 8.91
C GLY A 134 -17.20 17.03 8.26
N VAL A 135 -16.22 16.68 9.10
CA VAL A 135 -14.97 16.01 8.71
C VAL A 135 -14.98 14.56 9.19
N TYR A 136 -14.74 13.63 8.26
CA TYR A 136 -14.74 12.19 8.50
C TYR A 136 -13.41 11.57 8.08
N THR A 137 -12.89 10.64 8.89
CA THR A 137 -11.71 9.82 8.58
C THR A 137 -12.15 8.38 8.39
N ILE A 138 -11.78 7.77 7.27
CA ILE A 138 -12.15 6.40 6.91
C ILE A 138 -10.87 5.57 6.81
N GLU A 139 -10.84 4.46 7.56
CA GLU A 139 -9.80 3.45 7.52
C GLU A 139 -10.32 2.20 6.78
N THR A 140 -9.51 1.67 5.86
CA THR A 140 -9.85 0.53 5.01
C THR A 140 -9.01 -0.69 5.40
N LYS A 141 -9.52 -1.53 6.29
CA LYS A 141 -8.89 -2.84 6.57
C LYS A 141 -9.40 -3.93 5.63
N THR A 142 -8.54 -4.34 4.70
CA THR A 142 -8.84 -5.46 3.80
C THR A 142 -8.50 -6.80 4.46
N TRP A 143 -9.40 -7.32 5.30
CA TRP A 143 -9.24 -8.66 5.88
C TRP A 143 -9.50 -9.77 4.84
N SER A 144 -8.61 -10.76 4.77
CA SER A 144 -8.86 -12.01 4.06
C SER A 144 -9.94 -12.80 4.79
N LYS A 145 -11.12 -12.94 4.19
CA LYS A 145 -12.24 -13.66 4.81
C LYS A 145 -11.89 -15.12 5.12
N PRO A 146 -12.37 -15.69 6.24
CA PRO A 146 -12.58 -17.12 6.38
C PRO A 146 -13.63 -17.62 5.37
N VAL A 147 -13.56 -18.89 5.01
CA VAL A 147 -14.33 -19.54 3.92
C VAL A 147 -15.86 -19.52 4.12
N LYS A 148 -16.37 -19.14 5.31
CA LYS A 148 -17.81 -19.01 5.61
C LYS A 148 -18.10 -17.74 6.41
N GLY A 149 -19.25 -17.12 6.14
CA GLY A 149 -19.79 -15.99 6.90
C GLY A 149 -19.69 -14.66 6.14
N GLY A 150 -20.85 -14.04 5.87
CA GLY A 150 -20.90 -12.68 5.36
C GLY A 150 -20.43 -11.71 6.44
N ALA A 151 -19.31 -11.02 6.23
CA ALA A 151 -18.88 -9.96 7.12
C ALA A 151 -19.81 -8.73 6.93
N ARG A 152 -20.91 -8.70 7.67
CA ARG A 152 -21.67 -7.47 7.94
C ARG A 152 -20.91 -6.71 9.02
N VAL A 153 -20.64 -5.44 8.74
CA VAL A 153 -20.08 -4.51 9.72
C VAL A 153 -21.22 -3.59 10.13
N VAL A 154 -21.54 -3.56 11.42
CA VAL A 154 -22.56 -2.68 12.01
C VAL A 154 -21.82 -1.75 12.97
N PHE A 155 -22.03 -0.44 12.81
CA PHE A 155 -21.48 0.60 13.68
C PHE A 155 -22.63 1.30 14.39
N ASP A 156 -22.60 1.30 15.72
CA ASP A 156 -23.66 1.85 16.60
C ASP A 156 -23.17 3.06 17.41
N GLY A 157 -22.30 3.88 16.81
CA GLY A 157 -21.76 5.09 17.45
C GLY A 157 -20.74 4.87 18.58
N ALA A 158 -20.58 3.65 19.10
CA ALA A 158 -19.64 3.32 20.17
C ALA A 158 -18.74 2.10 19.90
N GLU A 159 -19.23 1.09 19.16
CA GLU A 159 -18.51 -0.17 18.93
C GLU A 159 -18.62 -0.64 17.47
N LEU A 160 -17.57 -1.34 17.00
CA LEU A 160 -17.48 -1.92 15.67
C LEU A 160 -17.57 -3.45 15.76
N LYS A 161 -18.67 -4.04 15.25
CA LYS A 161 -18.82 -5.50 15.18
C LYS A 161 -18.56 -5.98 13.75
N VAL A 162 -17.53 -6.80 13.56
CA VAL A 162 -17.21 -7.44 12.26
C VAL A 162 -17.58 -8.92 12.33
N GLY A 163 -18.71 -9.30 11.76
CA GLY A 163 -19.11 -10.72 11.73
C GLY A 163 -19.22 -11.39 13.10
N GLY A 164 -19.50 -10.61 14.16
CA GLY A 164 -19.57 -11.11 15.54
C GLY A 164 -18.25 -11.17 16.30
N PHE A 165 -17.13 -10.74 15.71
CA PHE A 165 -15.83 -10.67 16.38
C PHE A 165 -15.43 -9.22 16.70
N GLU A 166 -14.96 -9.03 17.94
CA GLU A 166 -14.32 -7.80 18.40
C GLU A 166 -12.87 -7.74 17.90
N PRO A 167 -12.46 -6.65 17.21
CA PRO A 167 -11.08 -6.48 16.80
C PRO A 167 -10.15 -6.27 18.02
N ASP A 168 -8.99 -6.92 17.98
CA ASP A 168 -7.95 -6.98 19.04
C ASP A 168 -7.30 -5.62 19.42
N ARG A 169 -7.63 -4.53 18.71
CA ARG A 169 -7.25 -3.15 19.06
C ARG A 169 -8.43 -2.24 18.77
N SER A 170 -8.89 -1.47 19.77
CA SER A 170 -10.09 -0.65 19.70
C SER A 170 -10.04 0.31 18.49
N PRO A 171 -10.72 -0.02 17.36
CA PRO A 171 -10.63 0.76 16.12
C PRO A 171 -11.10 2.20 16.33
N VAL A 172 -12.00 2.36 17.30
CA VAL A 172 -12.60 3.63 17.73
C VAL A 172 -11.56 4.58 18.34
N VAL A 173 -10.57 4.07 19.09
CA VAL A 173 -9.52 4.93 19.68
C VAL A 173 -8.60 5.46 18.58
N GLN A 174 -8.22 4.62 17.62
CA GLN A 174 -7.42 5.02 16.46
C GLN A 174 -8.16 6.07 15.62
N ALA A 175 -9.45 5.84 15.32
CA ALA A 175 -10.27 6.78 14.56
C ALA A 175 -10.43 8.13 15.28
N LYS A 176 -10.65 8.12 16.60
CA LYS A 176 -10.70 9.36 17.41
C LYS A 176 -9.38 10.11 17.40
N ALA A 177 -8.24 9.41 17.46
CA ALA A 177 -6.92 10.03 17.39
C ALA A 177 -6.66 10.67 16.01
N GLN A 178 -7.00 9.97 14.92
CA GLN A 178 -6.88 10.48 13.55
C GLN A 178 -7.77 11.71 13.32
N ALA A 179 -9.04 11.66 13.77
CA ALA A 179 -9.95 12.80 13.71
C ALA A 179 -9.44 14.01 14.52
N GLY A 180 -8.92 13.76 15.72
CA GLY A 180 -8.31 14.79 16.57
C GLY A 180 -7.09 15.45 15.92
N TRP A 181 -6.22 14.67 15.28
CA TRP A 181 -5.08 15.20 14.53
C TRP A 181 -5.53 16.02 13.31
N MET A 182 -6.50 15.53 12.54
CA MET A 182 -7.03 16.26 11.38
C MET A 182 -7.63 17.61 11.80
N LYS A 183 -8.30 17.67 12.96
CA LYS A 183 -8.82 18.93 13.52
C LYS A 183 -7.69 19.92 13.82
N SER A 184 -6.62 19.47 14.44
CA SER A 184 -5.44 20.31 14.71
C SER A 184 -4.79 20.82 13.42
N MET A 185 -4.62 19.94 12.43
CA MET A 185 -4.04 20.31 11.13
C MET A 185 -4.91 21.32 10.37
N LEU A 186 -6.23 21.13 10.36
CA LEU A 186 -7.18 22.08 9.76
C LEU A 186 -7.18 23.42 10.49
N LEU A 187 -7.12 23.41 11.82
CA LEU A 187 -7.03 24.63 12.61
C LEU A 187 -5.74 25.41 12.32
N GLU A 188 -4.61 24.73 12.25
CA GLU A 188 -3.31 25.32 11.93
C GLU A 188 -3.27 25.89 10.50
N SER A 189 -3.87 25.17 9.55
CA SER A 189 -3.85 25.56 8.14
C SER A 189 -4.87 26.65 7.77
N THR A 190 -6.01 26.70 8.46
CA THR A 190 -7.15 27.58 8.09
C THR A 190 -7.52 28.63 9.13
N GLY A 191 -7.03 28.50 10.37
CA GLY A 191 -7.43 29.34 11.51
C GLY A 191 -8.87 29.15 11.99
N ARG A 192 -9.63 28.17 11.45
CA ARG A 192 -11.05 27.92 11.79
C ARG A 192 -11.22 26.60 12.54
N ARG A 193 -12.13 26.57 13.52
CA ARG A 193 -12.55 25.33 14.19
C ARG A 193 -13.64 24.64 13.39
N PHE A 194 -13.45 23.35 13.14
CA PHE A 194 -14.47 22.47 12.54
C PHE A 194 -14.93 21.45 13.59
N ASP A 195 -16.25 21.20 13.64
CA ASP A 195 -16.80 20.07 14.38
C ASP A 195 -16.59 18.79 13.54
N SER A 196 -15.89 17.82 14.13
CA SER A 196 -15.65 16.51 13.55
C SER A 196 -16.46 15.50 14.34
N SER A 197 -17.51 14.95 13.74
CA SER A 197 -18.08 13.69 14.18
C SER A 197 -17.11 12.60 13.74
N GLY A 198 -16.27 12.13 14.66
CA GLY A 198 -15.33 11.03 14.42
C GLY A 198 -16.05 9.69 14.22
N ASP A 199 -16.87 9.57 13.18
CA ASP A 199 -17.54 8.34 12.83
C ASP A 199 -16.61 7.48 11.97
N CYS A 200 -16.11 6.41 12.58
CA CYS A 200 -15.32 5.39 11.91
C CYS A 200 -16.23 4.58 10.97
N PHE A 201 -16.29 4.97 9.70
CA PHE A 201 -17.02 4.21 8.70
C PHE A 201 -16.12 3.13 8.07
N SER A 202 -15.85 2.04 8.80
CA SER A 202 -15.18 0.88 8.17
C SER A 202 -16.18 0.20 7.24
N ARG A 203 -16.13 0.49 5.93
CA ARG A 203 -16.99 -0.18 4.94
C ARG A 203 -16.24 -1.35 4.32
N LEU A 204 -16.72 -2.55 4.57
CA LEU A 204 -16.24 -3.78 3.95
C LEU A 204 -16.69 -3.82 2.48
N VAL A 205 -15.89 -3.28 1.56
CA VAL A 205 -16.19 -3.30 0.14
C VAL A 205 -15.81 -4.66 -0.45
N ARG A 206 -16.82 -5.37 -0.93
CA ARG A 206 -16.70 -6.67 -1.60
C ARG A 206 -16.15 -6.47 -3.01
N GLY A 207 -14.88 -6.79 -3.23
CA GLY A 207 -14.39 -7.15 -4.56
C GLY A 207 -15.11 -8.42 -4.99
N LYS A 208 -16.00 -8.31 -5.98
CA LYS A 208 -16.67 -9.47 -6.58
C LYS A 208 -15.58 -10.30 -7.28
N ARG A 209 -15.27 -11.49 -6.77
CA ARG A 209 -14.75 -12.54 -7.65
C ARG A 209 -15.91 -12.93 -8.53
N ASP A 210 -15.93 -12.44 -9.77
CA ASP A 210 -16.68 -13.10 -10.82
C ASP A 210 -16.07 -14.49 -10.95
N GLY A 211 -16.75 -15.45 -10.31
CA GLY A 211 -16.46 -16.86 -10.42
C GLY A 211 -17.37 -17.45 -11.48
N GLN A 212 -16.74 -18.07 -12.46
CA GLN A 212 -17.19 -19.26 -13.17
C GLN A 212 -18.33 -19.10 -14.19
N LEU A 213 -17.99 -19.41 -15.44
CA LEU A 213 -18.56 -20.62 -16.04
C LEU A 213 -18.04 -21.84 -15.27
#